data_AF-A0A2N1W6E1-F1
#
_entry.id   AF-A0A2N1W6E1-F1
#
_cell.length_a   1.000
_cell.length_b   1.000
_cell.length_c   1.000
_cell.angle_alpha   90.00
_cell.angle_beta   90.00
_cell.angle_gamma   90.00
#
_symmetry.space_group_name_H-M   'P 1'
#
loop_
_entity.id
_entity.type
_entity.pdbx_description
1 polymer ?
#
loop_
_entity_poly.entity_id
_entity_poly.type
_entity_poly.pdbx_seq_one_letter_code
_entity_poly.pdbx_strand_id
1 'polypeptide(L)' 'MALVAERTGLSRDVLRAWERRYGAVSPARSDGGQRLYSDEDIERFRLLAAATQHGRTISLVAD' A
#
# COMPACT_ATOMS: atom_id res chain seq x y z
N MET A 1 5.42 -0.72 -7.75
CA MET A 1 5.43 -1.71 -6.63
C MET A 1 6.80 -1.93 -6.01
N ALA A 2 7.88 -2.07 -6.78
CA ALA A 2 9.23 -2.24 -6.19
C ALA A 2 9.61 -1.08 -5.25
N LEU A 3 9.43 0.16 -5.71
CA LEU A 3 9.68 1.37 -4.92
C LEU A 3 8.88 1.41 -3.60
N VAL A 4 7.59 1.07 -3.64
CA VAL A 4 6.71 1.05 -2.45
C VAL A 4 7.21 0.03 -1.43
N ALA A 5 7.59 -1.17 -1.87
CA ALA A 5 8.11 -2.21 -0.99
C ALA A 5 9.44 -1.80 -0.33
N GLU A 6 10.32 -1.15 -1.08
CA GLU A 6 11.58 -0.60 -0.55
C GLU A 6 11.34 0.51 0.48
N ARG A 7 10.42 1.44 0.18
CA ARG A 7 10.13 2.57 1.07
C ARG A 7 9.35 2.21 2.33
N THR A 8 8.54 1.16 2.28
CA THR A 8 7.71 0.73 3.43
C THR A 8 8.31 -0.46 4.19
N GLY A 9 9.29 -1.16 3.62
CA GLY A 9 9.84 -2.40 4.17
C GLY A 9 8.87 -3.59 4.12
N LEU A 10 7.70 -3.42 3.50
CA LEU A 10 6.69 -4.47 3.37
C LEU A 10 6.91 -5.28 2.09
N SER A 11 6.60 -6.57 2.15
CA SER A 11 6.64 -7.40 0.95
C SER A 11 5.56 -6.96 -0.05
N ARG A 12 5.82 -7.20 -1.34
CA ARG A 12 4.86 -6.89 -2.42
C ARG A 12 3.53 -7.61 -2.21
N ASP A 13 3.54 -8.79 -1.60
CA ASP A 13 2.33 -9.56 -1.33
C ASP A 13 1.47 -8.94 -0.22
N VAL A 14 2.09 -8.37 0.81
CA VAL A 14 1.39 -7.61 1.86
C VAL A 14 0.70 -6.38 1.26
N LEU A 15 1.44 -5.59 0.46
CA LEU A 15 0.90 -4.39 -0.20
C LEU A 15 -0.29 -4.73 -1.11
N ARG A 16 -0.19 -5.81 -1.90
CA ARG A 16 -1.28 -6.31 -2.74
C ARG A 16 -2.47 -6.81 -1.92
N ALA A 17 -2.22 -7.46 -0.79
CA ALA A 17 -3.28 -7.89 0.11
C ALA A 17 -4.03 -6.69 0.68
N TRP A 18 -3.32 -5.61 1.03
CA TRP A 18 -3.95 -4.39 1.54
C TRP A 18 -4.77 -3.65 0.48
N GLU A 19 -4.25 -3.53 -0.74
CA GLU A 19 -5.00 -3.01 -1.89
C GLU A 19 -6.30 -3.80 -2.10
N ARG A 20 -6.21 -5.14 -2.14
CA ARG A 20 -7.35 -6.00 -2.45
C ARG A 20 -8.36 -6.14 -1.31
N ARG A 21 -7.90 -6.24 -0.06
CA ARG A 21 -8.76 -6.57 1.09
C ARG A 21 -9.31 -5.34 1.80
N TYR A 22 -8.54 -4.25 1.84
CA TYR A 22 -8.88 -3.06 2.62
C TYR A 22 -9.05 -1.81 1.75
N GLY A 23 -8.87 -1.91 0.43
CA GLY A 23 -8.94 -0.74 -0.44
C GLY A 23 -7.89 0.32 -0.07
N ALA A 24 -6.76 -0.10 0.49
CA ALA A 24 -5.78 0.79 1.12
C ALA A 24 -5.32 1.93 0.20
N VAL A 25 -5.30 1.71 -1.10
CA VAL A 25 -5.08 2.69 -2.16
C VAL A 25 -5.85 2.24 -3.41
N SER A 26 -6.10 3.18 -4.33
CA SER A 26 -6.72 2.89 -5.63
C SER A 26 -5.80 3.33 -6.76
N PRO A 27 -4.76 2.54 -7.11
CA PRO A 27 -3.78 2.93 -8.10
C PRO A 27 -4.44 3.04 -9.48
N ALA A 28 -4.05 4.07 -10.23
CA ALA A 28 -4.40 4.17 -11.64
C ALA A 28 -3.84 2.97 -12.42
N ARG A 29 -4.48 2.61 -13.52
CA ARG A 29 -3.95 1.60 -14.42
C ARG A 29 -3.42 2.27 -15.68
N SER A 30 -2.22 1.86 -16.10
CA SER A 30 -1.74 2.19 -17.44
C SER A 30 -2.53 1.43 -18.50
N ASP A 31 -2.43 1.87 -19.75
CA ASP A 31 -3.06 1.20 -20.90
C ASP A 31 -2.62 -0.27 -21.05
N GLY A 32 -1.41 -0.60 -20.58
CA GLY A 32 -0.89 -1.97 -20.51
C GLY A 32 -1.35 -2.78 -19.30
N GLY A 33 -2.27 -2.28 -18.48
CA GLY A 33 -2.80 -2.96 -17.30
C GLY A 33 -1.87 -2.95 -16.09
N GLN A 34 -0.79 -2.18 -16.10
CA GLN A 34 0.12 -2.06 -14.96
C GLN A 34 -0.42 -1.06 -13.95
N ARG A 35 -0.22 -1.35 -12.66
CA ARG A 35 -0.58 -0.44 -11.57
C ARG A 35 0.42 0.71 -11.47
N LEU A 36 -0.08 1.93 -11.63
CA LEU A 36 0.64 3.16 -11.45
C LEU A 36 0.30 3.72 -10.07
N TYR A 37 1.33 3.90 -9.25
CA TYR A 37 1.19 4.45 -7.91
C TYR A 37 1.64 5.91 -7.96
N SER A 38 0.77 6.79 -7.49
CA SER A 38 1.09 8.19 -7.25
C SER A 38 1.96 8.32 -5.98
N ASP A 39 2.55 9.50 -5.79
CA ASP A 39 3.25 9.81 -4.55
C ASP A 39 2.30 9.77 -3.33
N GLU A 40 1.03 10.11 -3.53
CA GLU A 40 -0.01 10.01 -2.50
C GLU A 40 -0.28 8.55 -2.10
N ASP A 41 -0.36 7.63 -3.07
CA ASP A 41 -0.48 6.20 -2.79
C ASP A 41 0.72 5.67 -2.00
N ILE A 42 1.93 6.13 -2.36
CA ILE A 42 3.16 5.75 -1.67
C ILE A 42 3.12 6.24 -0.21
N GLU A 43 2.70 7.48 0.03
CA GLU A 43 2.62 8.03 1.38
C GLU A 43 1.54 7.34 2.21
N ARG A 44 0.38 7.03 1.62
CA ARG A 44 -0.67 6.27 2.29
C ARG A 44 -0.18 4.89 2.72
N PHE A 45 0.54 4.18 1.85
CA PHE A 45 1.18 2.92 2.23
C PHE A 45 2.21 3.08 3.35
N ARG A 46 2.99 4.18 3.34
CA ARG A 46 3.97 4.47 4.39
C ARG A 46 3.30 4.68 5.75
N LEU A 47 2.19 5.42 5.79
CA LEU A 47 1.41 5.65 7.02
C LEU A 47 0.81 4.35 7.56
N LEU A 48 0.22 3.53 6.69
CA LEU A 48 -0.33 2.22 7.06
C LEU A 48 0.76 1.25 7.55
N ALA A 49 1.93 1.26 6.91
CA ALA A 49 3.10 0.48 7.32
C ALA A 49 3.60 0.92 8.71
N ALA A 50 3.75 2.21 8.94
CA ALA A 50 4.15 2.74 10.25
C ALA A 50 3.13 2.36 11.33
N ALA A 51 1.84 2.53 11.06
CA ALA A 51 0.79 2.23 12.02
C ALA A 51 0.73 0.74 12.39
N THR A 52 0.96 -0.15 11.42
CA THR A 52 0.99 -1.60 11.66
C THR A 52 2.27 -2.08 12.35
N GLN A 53 3.42 -1.47 12.06
CA GLN A 53 4.68 -1.75 12.77
C GLN A 53 4.61 -1.34 14.25
N HIS A 54 3.81 -0.32 14.60
CA HIS A 54 3.53 0.06 15.98
C HIS A 54 2.47 -0.82 16.68
N GLY A 55 2.14 -1.99 16.11
CA GLY A 55 1.25 -2.97 16.74
C GLY A 55 -0.25 -2.75 16.52
N ARG A 56 -0.65 -1.79 15.66
CA ARG A 56 -2.06 -1.64 15.28
C ARG A 56 -2.42 -2.62 14.18
N THR A 57 -3.63 -3.14 14.20
CA THR A 57 -4.13 -4.00 13.11
C THR A 57 -4.46 -3.15 11.89
N ILE A 58 -4.10 -3.64 10.70
CA ILE A 58 -4.35 -2.92 9.42
C ILE A 58 -5.83 -2.59 9.22
N SER A 59 -6.73 -3.44 9.69
CA SER A 59 -8.18 -3.22 9.63
C SER A 59 -8.66 -2.00 10.42
N LEU A 60 -7.87 -1.51 11.39
CA LEU A 60 -8.20 -0.34 12.20
C LEU A 60 -7.69 0.98 11.58
N VAL A 61 -6.73 0.92 10.66
CA VAL A 61 -6.01 2.10 10.14
C VAL A 61 -6.21 2.33 8.64
N ALA A 62 -6.78 1.35 7.94
CA ALA A 62 -7.10 1.46 6.51
C ALA A 62 -8.48 2.08 6.22
N ASP A 63 -9.30 2.30 7.26
CA ASP A 63 -10.62 2.95 7.20
C ASP A 63 -10.52 4.47 6.93
#